data_AF-A0A9Q8ZXF1-F1
#
_entry.id   AF-A0A9Q8ZXF1-F1
#
_cell.length_a   1.000
_cell.length_b   1.000
_cell.length_c   1.000
_cell.angle_alpha   90.00
_cell.angle_beta   90.00
_cell.angle_gamma   90.00
#
_symmetry.space_group_name_H-M   'P 1'
#
loop_
_entity.id
_entity.type
_entity.pdbx_description
1 polymer ?
#
loop_
_entity_poly.entity_id
_entity_poly.type
_entity_poly.pdbx_seq_one_letter_code
_entity_poly.pdbx_strand_id
1 'polypeptide(L)'
;MSAITIMLAALLVQSAPPPAAIPQEQPVSNDIVVTALPDIDAEDSLVSKQTLGSARTGSAVGSRTVFDRAQLWAKCASEPASPTRIAYLRQIFGTRTNSTKQAFAFQRLAQLTLACAPDPQAALGGRITGNPYYDRGALTIEVMKRIDPRLTLTRKQTGDPVVQARFNARETPLAKFRLPVDVRYFETAVCFVRLQPELSMQLALTDKPLDTVRRLEAAIVNRAKICVGNARRVYFDGVQFRFYIADAAYRWALATRGVDSLLPE
;
A
#
# COMPACT_ATOMS: atom_id res chain seq x y z
N MET A 1 -44.97 -31.53 53.08
CA MET A 1 -44.18 -30.42 53.67
C MET A 1 -43.71 -29.54 52.52
N SER A 2 -44.43 -28.44 52.25
CA SER A 2 -44.13 -27.52 51.14
C SER A 2 -43.39 -26.30 51.67
N ALA A 3 -42.22 -26.01 51.10
CA ALA A 3 -41.43 -24.82 51.42
C ALA A 3 -41.77 -23.72 50.42
N ILE A 4 -42.20 -22.56 50.93
CA ILE A 4 -42.50 -21.34 50.18
C ILE A 4 -41.25 -20.47 50.21
N THR A 5 -40.64 -20.25 49.04
CA THR A 5 -39.50 -19.34 48.86
C THR A 5 -40.04 -17.95 48.52
N ILE A 6 -39.78 -16.98 49.40
CA ILE A 6 -40.12 -15.56 49.20
C ILE A 6 -38.92 -14.88 48.53
N MET A 7 -39.09 -14.40 47.29
CA MET A 7 -38.12 -13.56 46.60
C MET A 7 -38.39 -12.09 46.93
N LEU A 8 -37.43 -11.44 47.60
CA LEU A 8 -37.40 -9.99 47.79
C LEU A 8 -36.90 -9.33 46.49
N ALA A 9 -37.74 -8.51 45.86
CA ALA A 9 -37.36 -7.67 44.73
C ALA A 9 -36.77 -6.35 45.22
N ALA A 10 -35.49 -6.09 44.93
CA ALA A 10 -34.85 -4.81 45.19
C ALA A 10 -35.15 -3.84 44.04
N LEU A 11 -35.89 -2.76 44.33
CA LEU A 11 -36.13 -1.63 43.43
C LEU A 11 -34.88 -0.74 43.40
N LEU A 12 -34.12 -0.82 42.31
CA LEU A 12 -33.04 0.11 42.00
C LEU A 12 -33.64 1.41 41.45
N VAL A 13 -33.49 2.50 42.19
CA VAL A 13 -33.80 3.86 41.74
C VAL A 13 -32.76 4.27 40.71
N GLN A 14 -33.14 4.32 39.43
CA GLN A 14 -32.31 4.87 38.36
C GLN A 14 -32.40 6.40 38.37
N SER A 15 -31.29 7.04 38.72
CA SER A 15 -31.10 8.49 38.55
C SER A 15 -30.97 8.83 37.06
N ALA A 16 -31.75 9.81 36.60
CA ALA A 16 -31.75 10.26 35.21
C ALA A 16 -30.38 10.81 34.78
N PRO A 17 -29.93 10.52 33.55
CA PRO A 17 -28.67 11.04 33.03
C PRO A 17 -28.74 12.57 32.84
N PRO A 18 -27.61 13.28 33.05
CA PRO A 18 -27.55 14.72 32.86
C PRO A 18 -27.80 15.10 31.39
N PRO A 19 -28.39 16.28 31.12
CA PRO A 19 -28.69 16.73 29.78
C PRO A 19 -27.42 16.86 28.92
N ALA A 20 -27.51 16.40 27.67
CA ALA A 20 -26.43 16.44 26.71
C ALA A 20 -25.98 17.89 26.44
N ALA A 21 -24.68 18.14 26.52
CA ALA A 21 -24.09 19.42 26.20
C ALA A 21 -24.37 19.78 24.73
N ILE A 22 -24.84 21.02 24.51
CA ILE A 22 -25.10 21.56 23.17
C ILE A 22 -23.76 21.62 22.42
N PRO A 23 -23.67 21.05 21.20
CA PRO A 23 -22.45 21.11 20.39
C PRO A 23 -22.10 22.57 20.11
N GLN A 24 -20.94 23.02 20.59
CA GLN A 24 -20.42 24.34 20.23
C GLN A 24 -19.98 24.31 18.77
N GLU A 25 -20.59 25.17 17.97
CA GLU A 25 -20.28 25.38 16.57
C GLU A 25 -18.85 25.95 16.47
N GLN A 26 -17.90 25.15 15.99
CA GLN A 26 -16.51 25.58 15.86
C GLN A 26 -16.40 26.65 14.76
N PRO A 27 -15.73 27.79 15.02
CA PRO A 27 -15.57 28.83 14.03
C PRO A 27 -14.78 28.30 12.84
N VAL A 28 -15.30 28.56 11.64
CA VAL A 28 -14.64 28.23 10.37
C VAL A 28 -13.36 29.06 10.26
N SER A 29 -12.22 28.43 10.54
CA SER A 29 -10.90 29.05 10.37
C SER A 29 -10.57 29.11 8.87
N ASN A 30 -10.29 30.33 8.38
CA ASN A 30 -9.83 30.58 7.01
C ASN A 30 -8.31 30.36 6.84
N ASP A 31 -7.62 29.84 7.86
CA ASP A 31 -6.20 29.59 7.80
C ASP A 31 -5.92 28.18 7.27
N ILE A 32 -5.27 28.10 6.12
CA ILE A 32 -4.66 26.85 5.65
C ILE A 32 -3.44 26.59 6.54
N VAL A 33 -3.66 25.91 7.66
CA VAL A 33 -2.58 25.41 8.51
C VAL A 33 -1.87 24.27 7.75
N VAL A 34 -0.81 24.61 7.02
CA VAL A 34 0.13 23.60 6.51
C VAL A 34 0.89 23.06 7.71
N THR A 35 0.36 22.02 8.34
CA THR A 35 1.09 21.29 9.37
C THR A 35 2.22 20.55 8.66
N ALA A 36 3.44 21.14 8.69
CA ALA A 36 4.63 20.41 8.29
C ALA A 36 4.64 19.09 9.08
N LEU A 37 4.95 17.98 8.39
CA LEU A 37 5.27 16.74 9.09
C LEU A 37 6.35 17.09 10.12
N PRO A 38 6.11 16.89 11.44
CA PRO A 38 7.16 17.15 12.41
C PRO A 38 8.37 16.33 11.96
N ASP A 39 9.51 17.00 11.79
CA ASP A 39 10.75 16.33 11.48
C ASP A 39 10.98 15.34 12.62
N ILE A 40 10.88 14.05 12.31
CA ILE A 40 11.21 13.01 13.26
C ILE A 40 12.73 12.98 13.24
N ASP A 41 13.33 13.43 14.34
CA ASP A 41 14.76 13.36 14.50
C ASP A 41 15.23 11.92 14.27
N ALA A 42 16.37 11.78 13.60
CA ALA A 42 16.86 10.48 13.18
C ALA A 42 17.05 9.50 14.35
N GLU A 43 17.22 10.02 15.57
CA GLU A 43 17.38 9.26 16.81
C GLU A 43 16.04 8.70 17.33
N ASP A 44 14.94 9.39 17.05
CA ASP A 44 13.59 9.02 17.47
C ASP A 44 12.84 8.16 16.43
N SER A 45 13.46 7.95 15.26
CA SER A 45 12.90 7.08 14.21
C SER A 45 13.01 5.60 14.57
N LEU A 46 11.89 4.86 14.53
CA LEU A 46 11.90 3.39 14.65
C LEU A 46 12.59 2.72 13.45
N VAL A 47 12.65 3.42 12.30
CA VAL A 47 13.36 2.93 11.11
C VAL A 47 14.85 3.13 11.34
N SER A 48 15.56 2.02 11.52
CA SER A 48 17.00 2.08 11.72
C SER A 48 17.72 2.49 10.45
N LYS A 49 18.71 3.38 10.58
CA LYS A 49 19.71 3.64 9.52
C LYS A 49 20.64 2.44 9.30
N GLN A 50 20.76 1.56 10.30
CA GLN A 50 21.53 0.34 10.18
C GLN A 50 20.69 -0.63 9.36
N THR A 51 21.10 -0.92 8.13
CA THR A 51 20.51 -2.03 7.38
C THR A 51 21.02 -3.32 8.01
N LEU A 52 20.17 -4.37 8.09
CA LEU A 52 20.63 -5.70 8.44
C LEU A 52 21.65 -6.15 7.37
N GLY A 53 22.93 -5.94 7.66
CA GLY A 53 24.04 -6.46 6.87
C GLY A 53 24.37 -5.72 5.58
N SER A 54 24.43 -4.38 5.53
CA SER A 54 25.13 -3.71 4.39
C SER A 54 26.57 -4.20 4.19
N ALA A 55 27.19 -4.79 5.21
CA ALA A 55 28.49 -5.46 5.10
C ALA A 55 28.42 -6.94 4.63
N ARG A 56 27.24 -7.59 4.62
CA ARG A 56 27.04 -8.97 4.13
C ARG A 56 26.22 -9.05 2.83
N THR A 57 25.45 -8.02 2.50
CA THR A 57 24.73 -7.89 1.24
C THR A 57 24.87 -6.45 0.77
N GLY A 58 25.43 -6.21 -0.42
CA GLY A 58 25.37 -4.91 -1.11
C GLY A 58 23.95 -4.50 -1.52
N SER A 59 22.95 -4.79 -0.68
CA SER A 59 21.54 -4.94 -1.03
C SER A 59 20.82 -3.63 -1.23
N ALA A 60 21.07 -2.57 -0.44
CA ALA A 60 20.32 -1.33 -0.61
C ALA A 60 20.66 -0.62 -1.94
N VAL A 61 21.94 -0.64 -2.33
CA VAL A 61 22.39 -0.12 -3.63
C VAL A 61 21.90 -1.04 -4.75
N GLY A 62 22.03 -2.36 -4.59
CA GLY A 62 21.55 -3.35 -5.56
C GLY A 62 20.04 -3.24 -5.83
N SER A 63 19.21 -3.22 -4.78
CA SER A 63 17.76 -3.03 -4.87
C SER A 63 17.40 -1.73 -5.58
N ARG A 64 18.13 -0.64 -5.30
CA ARG A 64 17.89 0.64 -5.96
C ARG A 64 18.21 0.58 -7.44
N THR A 65 19.38 0.05 -7.81
CA THR A 65 19.76 -0.12 -9.22
C THR A 65 18.78 -1.03 -9.97
N VAL A 66 18.35 -2.13 -9.36
CA VAL A 66 17.33 -3.02 -9.92
C VAL A 66 16.02 -2.26 -10.12
N PHE A 67 15.57 -1.50 -9.13
CA PHE A 67 14.34 -0.72 -9.25
C PHE A 67 14.41 0.39 -10.29
N ASP A 68 15.52 1.14 -10.36
CA ASP A 68 15.69 2.20 -11.36
C ASP A 68 15.62 1.61 -12.78
N ARG A 69 16.23 0.44 -13.02
CA ARG A 69 16.11 -0.30 -14.28
C ARG A 69 14.68 -0.76 -14.57
N ALA A 70 13.99 -1.31 -13.57
CA ALA A 70 12.59 -1.70 -13.68
C ALA A 70 11.69 -0.49 -13.99
N GLN A 71 11.96 0.66 -13.37
CA GLN A 71 11.20 1.88 -13.53
C GLN A 71 11.32 2.48 -14.94
N LEU A 72 12.51 2.43 -15.54
CA LEU A 72 12.71 2.87 -16.94
C LEU A 72 11.77 2.12 -17.90
N TRP A 73 11.72 0.79 -17.78
CA TRP A 73 10.80 -0.02 -18.57
C TRP A 73 9.33 0.24 -18.20
N ALA A 74 9.01 0.27 -16.91
CA ALA A 74 7.66 0.46 -16.40
C ALA A 74 7.03 1.80 -16.85
N LYS A 75 7.84 2.86 -16.94
CA LYS A 75 7.39 4.16 -17.44
C LYS A 75 6.84 4.06 -18.85
N CYS A 76 7.50 3.32 -19.74
CA CYS A 76 7.05 3.05 -21.10
C CYS A 76 5.90 2.04 -21.14
N ALA A 77 5.97 0.97 -20.34
CA ALA A 77 4.97 -0.09 -20.33
C ALA A 77 3.61 0.35 -19.75
N SER A 78 3.61 1.34 -18.87
CA SER A 78 2.40 1.92 -18.28
C SER A 78 1.68 2.91 -19.21
N GLU A 79 2.26 3.28 -20.35
CA GLU A 79 1.61 4.19 -21.30
C GLU A 79 0.38 3.53 -21.94
N PRO A 80 -0.81 4.14 -21.84
CA PRO A 80 -2.03 3.66 -22.48
C PRO A 80 -1.99 3.95 -23.99
N ALA A 81 -1.00 3.40 -24.68
CA ALA A 81 -0.77 3.64 -26.10
C ALA A 81 -1.65 2.76 -27.00
N SER A 82 -2.27 1.70 -26.46
CA SER A 82 -3.18 0.84 -27.23
C SER A 82 -4.15 0.05 -26.34
N PRO A 83 -5.33 -0.33 -26.84
CA PRO A 83 -6.27 -1.21 -26.14
C PRO A 83 -5.63 -2.52 -25.69
N THR A 84 -4.75 -3.09 -26.51
CA THR A 84 -4.02 -4.33 -26.20
C THR A 84 -3.14 -4.19 -24.96
N ARG A 85 -2.41 -3.07 -24.81
CA ARG A 85 -1.59 -2.83 -23.60
C ARG A 85 -2.46 -2.67 -22.37
N ILE A 86 -3.56 -1.92 -22.48
CA ILE A 86 -4.51 -1.73 -21.37
C ILE A 86 -5.08 -3.08 -20.92
N ALA A 87 -5.45 -3.97 -21.86
CA ALA A 87 -5.93 -5.31 -21.55
C ALA A 87 -4.90 -6.14 -20.76
N TYR A 88 -3.62 -6.11 -21.15
CA TYR A 88 -2.56 -6.79 -20.41
C TYR A 88 -2.31 -6.18 -19.04
N LEU A 89 -2.31 -4.84 -18.91
CA LEU A 89 -2.20 -4.17 -17.63
C LEU A 89 -3.37 -4.58 -16.71
N ARG A 90 -4.61 -4.55 -17.21
CA ARG A 90 -5.80 -5.04 -16.47
C ARG A 90 -5.63 -6.47 -16.01
N GLN A 91 -5.07 -7.34 -16.86
CA GLN A 91 -4.78 -8.73 -16.48
C GLN A 91 -3.69 -8.82 -15.40
N ILE A 92 -2.62 -8.03 -15.50
CA ILE A 92 -1.53 -8.03 -14.51
C ILE A 92 -2.06 -7.64 -13.12
N PHE A 93 -2.86 -6.58 -13.02
CA PHE A 93 -3.37 -6.08 -11.73
C PHE A 93 -4.63 -6.80 -11.26
N GLY A 94 -5.50 -7.20 -12.18
CA GLY A 94 -6.79 -7.82 -11.89
C GLY A 94 -6.74 -9.31 -11.57
N THR A 95 -5.64 -9.99 -11.91
CA THR A 95 -5.52 -11.45 -11.66
C THR A 95 -4.72 -11.77 -10.42
N ARG A 96 -4.71 -13.07 -10.08
CA ARG A 96 -3.97 -13.64 -8.95
C ARG A 96 -2.48 -13.37 -9.11
N THR A 97 -1.89 -12.78 -8.07
CA THR A 97 -0.43 -12.63 -7.94
C THR A 97 0.27 -13.96 -8.15
N ASN A 98 1.33 -13.97 -8.96
CA ASN A 98 2.15 -15.12 -9.32
C ASN A 98 1.40 -16.24 -10.08
N SER A 99 0.19 -15.97 -10.60
CA SER A 99 -0.51 -16.94 -11.45
C SER A 99 0.10 -17.01 -12.86
N THR A 100 -0.10 -18.14 -13.53
CA THR A 100 0.26 -18.31 -14.96
C THR A 100 -0.37 -17.24 -15.84
N LYS A 101 -1.62 -16.84 -15.53
CA LYS A 101 -2.33 -15.76 -16.22
C LYS A 101 -1.64 -14.40 -16.03
N GLN A 102 -1.19 -14.06 -14.82
CA GLN A 102 -0.44 -12.84 -14.56
C GLN A 102 0.93 -12.86 -15.26
N ALA A 103 1.67 -13.97 -15.12
CA ALA A 103 2.99 -14.14 -15.72
C ALA A 103 2.94 -14.02 -17.25
N PHE A 104 1.94 -14.65 -17.88
CA PHE A 104 1.71 -14.52 -19.32
C PHE A 104 1.43 -13.08 -19.74
N ALA A 105 0.54 -12.37 -19.05
CA ALA A 105 0.25 -10.97 -19.36
C ALA A 105 1.48 -10.07 -19.18
N PHE A 106 2.27 -10.32 -18.14
CA PHE A 106 3.51 -9.61 -17.89
C PHE A 106 4.51 -9.83 -19.02
N GLN A 107 4.71 -11.09 -19.44
CA GLN A 107 5.57 -11.42 -20.58
C GLN A 107 5.09 -10.76 -21.88
N ARG A 108 3.78 -10.79 -22.17
CA ARG A 108 3.23 -10.15 -23.37
C ARG A 108 3.40 -8.63 -23.33
N LEU A 109 3.19 -8.00 -22.18
CA LEU A 109 3.45 -6.57 -22.02
C LEU A 109 4.92 -6.25 -22.23
N ALA A 110 5.83 -7.05 -21.66
CA ALA A 110 7.28 -6.91 -21.87
C ALA A 110 7.65 -7.00 -23.36
N GLN A 111 7.09 -7.97 -24.09
CA GLN A 111 7.29 -8.13 -25.53
C GLN A 111 6.78 -6.92 -26.35
N LEU A 112 5.64 -6.33 -25.96
CA LEU A 112 5.11 -5.13 -26.62
C LEU A 112 5.92 -3.85 -26.34
N THR A 113 6.80 -3.89 -25.34
CA THR A 113 7.55 -2.73 -24.83
C THR A 113 9.05 -3.00 -24.81
N LEU A 114 9.52 -3.94 -25.63
CA LEU A 114 10.92 -4.39 -25.71
C LEU A 114 11.91 -3.24 -25.93
N ALA A 115 11.52 -2.25 -26.73
CA ALA A 115 12.35 -1.07 -27.01
C ALA A 115 12.73 -0.27 -25.75
N CYS A 116 11.98 -0.44 -24.67
CA CYS A 116 12.17 0.25 -23.40
C CYS A 116 12.81 -0.66 -22.33
N ALA A 117 13.03 -1.94 -22.63
CA ALA A 117 13.64 -2.87 -21.69
C ALA A 117 15.16 -2.66 -21.61
N PRO A 118 15.77 -2.67 -20.41
CA PRO A 118 17.22 -2.60 -20.25
C PRO A 118 17.96 -3.74 -20.97
N ASP A 119 17.33 -4.91 -21.04
CA ASP A 119 17.79 -6.08 -21.78
C ASP A 119 16.61 -6.65 -22.59
N PRO A 120 16.56 -6.39 -23.92
CA PRO A 120 15.50 -6.92 -24.77
C PRO A 120 15.41 -8.45 -24.81
N GLN A 121 16.55 -9.16 -24.71
CA GLN A 121 16.56 -10.63 -24.75
C GLN A 121 15.94 -11.22 -23.47
N ALA A 122 16.28 -10.66 -22.31
CA ALA A 122 15.64 -11.05 -21.05
C ALA A 122 14.14 -10.72 -21.05
N ALA A 123 13.74 -9.57 -21.60
CA ALA A 123 12.35 -9.14 -21.66
C ALA A 123 11.46 -10.03 -22.54
N LEU A 124 12.00 -10.69 -23.58
CA LEU A 124 11.25 -11.70 -24.36
C LEU A 124 10.73 -12.85 -23.47
N GLY A 125 11.49 -13.19 -22.42
CA GLY A 125 11.13 -14.17 -21.39
C GLY A 125 10.34 -13.59 -20.22
N GLY A 126 9.90 -12.33 -20.29
CA GLY A 126 9.15 -11.66 -19.23
C GLY A 126 9.99 -11.26 -18.02
N ARG A 127 11.33 -11.21 -18.15
CA ARG A 127 12.27 -10.81 -17.09
C ARG A 127 12.85 -9.45 -17.45
N ILE A 128 12.48 -8.38 -16.74
CA ILE A 128 13.00 -7.04 -17.04
C ILE A 128 14.29 -6.81 -16.27
N THR A 129 14.31 -7.16 -14.98
CA THR A 129 15.50 -7.06 -14.14
C THR A 129 15.95 -8.40 -13.55
N GLY A 130 15.26 -9.48 -13.90
CA GLY A 130 15.44 -10.80 -13.29
C GLY A 130 14.78 -10.93 -11.92
N ASN A 131 14.16 -9.86 -11.40
CA ASN A 131 13.39 -9.90 -10.16
C ASN A 131 11.94 -9.44 -10.38
N PRO A 132 10.97 -10.39 -10.47
CA PRO A 132 9.58 -10.07 -10.82
C PRO A 132 8.88 -9.17 -9.80
N TYR A 133 9.36 -9.12 -8.55
CA TYR A 133 8.77 -8.26 -7.52
C TYR A 133 9.06 -6.78 -7.79
N TYR A 134 10.29 -6.45 -8.16
CA TYR A 134 10.68 -5.07 -8.51
C TYR A 134 10.05 -4.66 -9.83
N ASP A 135 10.04 -5.57 -10.82
CA ASP A 135 9.44 -5.32 -12.13
C ASP A 135 7.94 -4.98 -12.01
N ARG A 136 7.19 -5.79 -11.25
CA ARG A 136 5.78 -5.52 -10.96
C ARG A 136 5.60 -4.26 -10.11
N GLY A 137 6.43 -4.09 -9.08
CA GLY A 137 6.35 -2.95 -8.17
C GLY A 137 6.53 -1.61 -8.88
N ALA A 138 7.54 -1.52 -9.75
CA ALA A 138 7.76 -0.37 -10.61
C ALA A 138 6.57 -0.14 -11.56
N LEU A 139 6.04 -1.20 -12.17
CA LEU A 139 4.86 -1.12 -13.03
C LEU A 139 3.63 -0.60 -12.28
N THR A 140 3.38 -1.07 -11.05
CA THR A 140 2.29 -0.56 -10.21
C THR A 140 2.41 0.94 -9.98
N ILE A 141 3.60 1.41 -9.59
CA ILE A 141 3.85 2.83 -9.30
C ILE A 141 3.60 3.69 -10.54
N GLU A 142 4.16 3.31 -11.68
CA GLU A 142 4.03 4.09 -12.92
C GLU A 142 2.59 4.08 -13.46
N VAL A 143 1.87 2.97 -13.29
CA VAL A 143 0.45 2.89 -13.61
C VAL A 143 -0.39 3.79 -12.69
N MET A 144 -0.12 3.79 -11.39
CA MET A 144 -0.83 4.67 -10.44
C MET A 144 -0.62 6.15 -10.77
N LYS A 145 0.60 6.56 -11.15
CA LYS A 145 0.89 7.94 -11.57
C LYS A 145 0.10 8.38 -12.81
N ARG A 146 -0.24 7.44 -13.70
CA ARG A 146 -0.88 7.74 -14.98
C ARG A 146 -2.40 7.71 -14.93
N ILE A 147 -2.99 6.72 -14.25
CA ILE A 147 -4.45 6.50 -14.29
C ILE A 147 -5.20 7.71 -13.76
N ASP A 148 -4.81 8.19 -12.58
CA ASP A 148 -5.46 9.31 -11.95
C ASP A 148 -4.44 10.01 -11.05
N PRO A 149 -3.84 11.12 -11.51
CA PRO A 149 -2.93 11.93 -10.71
C PRO A 149 -3.59 12.48 -9.43
N ARG A 150 -4.93 12.49 -9.37
CA ARG A 150 -5.73 12.90 -8.22
C ARG A 150 -6.20 11.70 -7.39
N LEU A 151 -5.73 10.49 -7.70
CA LEU A 151 -6.00 9.32 -6.88
C LEU A 151 -5.50 9.63 -5.46
N THR A 152 -6.45 9.71 -4.56
CA THR A 152 -6.21 9.95 -3.14
C THR A 152 -6.91 8.87 -2.35
N LEU A 153 -6.27 8.47 -1.25
CA LEU A 153 -6.87 7.63 -0.24
C LEU A 153 -6.85 8.40 1.06
N THR A 154 -7.97 8.36 1.75
CA THR A 154 -8.15 9.02 3.04
C THR A 154 -8.40 8.00 4.13
N ARG A 155 -8.05 8.34 5.38
CA ARG A 155 -8.36 7.48 6.54
C ARG A 155 -9.85 7.17 6.67
N LYS A 156 -10.72 8.10 6.27
CA LYS A 156 -12.18 7.88 6.24
C LYS A 156 -12.55 6.74 5.29
N GLN A 157 -11.97 6.71 4.09
CA GLN A 157 -12.25 5.66 3.09
C GLN A 157 -11.72 4.29 3.53
N THR A 158 -10.47 4.20 4.01
CA THR A 158 -9.91 2.92 4.46
C THR A 158 -10.50 2.44 5.80
N GLY A 159 -11.05 3.36 6.58
CA GLY A 159 -11.78 3.10 7.82
C GLY A 159 -13.22 2.62 7.60
N ASP A 160 -13.81 2.84 6.43
CA ASP A 160 -15.19 2.48 6.12
C ASP A 160 -15.37 0.93 6.11
N PRO A 161 -16.32 0.39 6.92
CA PRO A 161 -16.60 -1.05 6.94
C PRO A 161 -17.00 -1.64 5.59
N VAL A 162 -17.70 -0.89 4.74
CA VAL A 162 -18.12 -1.35 3.40
C VAL A 162 -16.90 -1.47 2.48
N VAL A 163 -15.99 -0.50 2.53
CA VAL A 163 -14.74 -0.55 1.76
C VAL A 163 -13.85 -1.69 2.25
N GLN A 164 -13.74 -1.89 3.57
CA GLN A 164 -13.04 -3.03 4.17
C GLN A 164 -13.61 -4.37 3.72
N ALA A 165 -14.94 -4.52 3.71
CA ALA A 165 -15.60 -5.74 3.24
C ALA A 165 -15.27 -6.02 1.76
N ARG A 166 -15.32 -5.00 0.89
CA ARG A 166 -14.93 -5.14 -0.53
C ARG A 166 -13.46 -5.53 -0.68
N PHE A 167 -12.58 -4.88 0.09
CA PHE A 167 -11.14 -5.19 0.09
C PHE A 167 -10.91 -6.67 0.46
N ASN A 168 -11.50 -7.13 1.56
CA ASN A 168 -11.34 -8.50 2.04
C ASN A 168 -11.95 -9.52 1.06
N ALA A 169 -13.15 -9.26 0.56
CA ALA A 169 -13.81 -10.13 -0.42
C ALA A 169 -12.95 -10.33 -1.68
N ARG A 170 -12.21 -9.29 -2.09
CA ARG A 170 -11.30 -9.34 -3.22
C ARG A 170 -9.97 -10.00 -2.87
N GLU A 171 -9.30 -9.58 -1.81
CA GLU A 171 -7.89 -9.92 -1.57
C GLU A 171 -7.70 -11.23 -0.81
N THR A 172 -8.63 -11.64 0.07
CA THR A 172 -8.53 -12.91 0.80
C THR A 172 -8.40 -14.13 -0.13
N PRO A 173 -9.22 -14.29 -1.19
CA PRO A 173 -9.06 -15.39 -2.14
C PRO A 173 -7.78 -15.31 -2.98
N LEU A 174 -7.20 -14.12 -3.14
CA LEU A 174 -5.98 -13.88 -3.93
C LEU A 174 -4.71 -14.14 -3.10
N ALA A 175 -4.76 -13.93 -1.79
CA ALA A 175 -3.62 -14.10 -0.88
C ALA A 175 -3.00 -15.50 -0.94
N LYS A 176 -3.79 -16.55 -1.17
CA LYS A 176 -3.30 -17.94 -1.29
C LYS A 176 -2.34 -18.19 -2.46
N PHE A 177 -2.24 -17.28 -3.42
CA PHE A 177 -1.31 -17.38 -4.56
C PHE A 177 -0.01 -16.60 -4.35
N ARG A 178 0.08 -15.81 -3.28
CA ARG A 178 1.33 -15.17 -2.87
C ARG A 178 2.21 -16.21 -2.18
N LEU A 179 3.53 -16.08 -2.36
CA LEU A 179 4.47 -16.90 -1.58
C LEU A 179 4.40 -16.50 -0.09
N PRO A 180 4.72 -17.39 0.86
CA PRO A 180 4.59 -17.08 2.29
C PRO A 180 5.29 -15.78 2.73
N VAL A 181 6.44 -15.47 2.13
CA VAL A 181 7.17 -14.22 2.39
C VAL A 181 6.45 -13.00 1.79
N ASP A 182 5.95 -13.11 0.56
CA ASP A 182 5.16 -12.06 -0.14
C ASP A 182 3.86 -11.75 0.62
N VAL A 183 3.17 -12.77 1.14
CA VAL A 183 1.97 -12.61 1.99
C VAL A 183 2.27 -11.70 3.18
N ARG A 184 3.32 -11.99 3.95
CA ARG A 184 3.65 -11.22 5.16
C ARG A 184 3.96 -9.75 4.84
N TYR A 185 4.78 -9.49 3.82
CA TYR A 185 5.08 -8.12 3.40
C TYR A 185 3.83 -7.38 2.93
N PHE A 186 2.98 -8.05 2.15
CA PHE A 186 1.76 -7.46 1.65
C PHE A 186 0.76 -7.17 2.78
N GLU A 187 0.53 -8.10 3.72
CA GLU A 187 -0.36 -7.89 4.88
C GLU A 187 0.11 -6.71 5.76
N THR A 188 1.42 -6.63 6.02
CA THR A 188 2.00 -5.48 6.73
C THR A 188 1.77 -4.18 5.96
N ALA A 189 1.97 -4.17 4.64
CA ALA A 189 1.71 -2.99 3.81
C ALA A 189 0.22 -2.60 3.78
N VAL A 190 -0.70 -3.58 3.74
CA VAL A 190 -2.15 -3.34 3.83
C VAL A 190 -2.51 -2.66 5.14
N CYS A 191 -1.92 -3.08 6.26
CA CYS A 191 -2.09 -2.42 7.55
C CYS A 191 -1.58 -0.97 7.52
N PHE A 192 -0.38 -0.73 6.96
CA PHE A 192 0.18 0.61 6.84
C PHE A 192 -0.69 1.54 5.99
N VAL A 193 -1.12 1.10 4.82
CA VAL A 193 -2.01 1.87 3.94
C VAL A 193 -3.35 2.14 4.61
N ARG A 194 -3.91 1.17 5.35
CA ARG A 194 -5.17 1.38 6.06
C ARG A 194 -5.06 2.49 7.12
N LEU A 195 -3.98 2.52 7.90
CA LEU A 195 -3.80 3.46 8.99
C LEU A 195 -3.24 4.83 8.54
N GLN A 196 -2.39 4.85 7.52
CA GLN A 196 -1.72 6.05 6.98
C GLN A 196 -1.88 6.14 5.45
N PRO A 197 -3.12 6.18 4.91
CA PRO A 197 -3.34 6.12 3.47
C PRO A 197 -2.75 7.33 2.73
N GLU A 198 -2.83 8.53 3.30
CA GLU A 198 -2.34 9.75 2.67
C GLU A 198 -0.81 9.72 2.50
N LEU A 199 -0.08 9.34 3.56
CA LEU A 199 1.37 9.17 3.51
C LEU A 199 1.78 8.03 2.58
N SER A 200 0.99 6.95 2.56
CA SER A 200 1.24 5.80 1.68
C SER A 200 1.09 6.17 0.21
N MET A 201 0.06 6.95 -0.13
CA MET A 201 -0.12 7.49 -1.48
C MET A 201 1.03 8.43 -1.86
N GLN A 202 1.46 9.30 -0.94
CA GLN A 202 2.62 10.16 -1.15
C GLN A 202 3.89 9.34 -1.40
N LEU A 203 4.16 8.30 -0.60
CA LEU A 203 5.31 7.42 -0.78
C LEU A 203 5.24 6.65 -2.11
N ALA A 204 4.06 6.14 -2.48
CA ALA A 204 3.89 5.42 -3.74
C ALA A 204 4.20 6.32 -4.94
N LEU A 205 3.66 7.54 -4.94
CA LEU A 205 3.69 8.44 -6.10
C LEU A 205 4.90 9.39 -6.16
N THR A 206 5.70 9.51 -5.09
CA THR A 206 6.80 10.49 -5.04
C THR A 206 7.94 10.20 -6.01
N ASP A 207 8.38 11.22 -6.75
CA ASP A 207 9.64 11.21 -7.50
C ASP A 207 10.74 12.04 -6.81
N LYS A 208 10.52 12.38 -5.54
CA LYS A 208 11.42 13.22 -4.75
C LYS A 208 12.73 12.47 -4.41
N PRO A 209 13.79 13.23 -4.02
CA PRO A 209 15.06 12.65 -3.61
C PRO A 209 14.93 11.63 -2.47
N LEU A 210 15.95 10.77 -2.36
CA LEU A 210 15.99 9.66 -1.41
C LEU A 210 15.69 10.06 0.03
N ASP A 211 16.15 11.22 0.49
CA ASP A 211 15.88 11.67 1.86
C ASP A 211 14.41 11.99 2.11
N THR A 212 13.68 12.44 1.09
CA THR A 212 12.23 12.61 1.21
C THR A 212 11.51 11.26 1.26
N VAL A 213 11.96 10.29 0.47
CA VAL A 213 11.44 8.91 0.52
C VAL A 213 11.64 8.33 1.93
N ARG A 214 12.86 8.41 2.48
CA ARG A 214 13.18 7.92 3.83
C ARG A 214 12.33 8.57 4.92
N ARG A 215 12.08 9.88 4.83
CA ARG A 215 11.19 10.58 5.78
C ARG A 215 9.76 10.08 5.71
N LEU A 216 9.22 9.83 4.51
CA LEU A 216 7.88 9.25 4.34
C LEU A 216 7.81 7.83 4.90
N GLU A 217 8.82 6.99 4.63
CA GLU A 217 8.93 5.63 5.18
C GLU A 217 8.91 5.65 6.72
N ALA A 218 9.77 6.49 7.33
CA ALA A 218 9.82 6.66 8.78
C ALA A 218 8.48 7.15 9.36
N ALA A 219 7.86 8.16 8.73
CA ALA A 219 6.58 8.69 9.17
C ALA A 219 5.46 7.65 9.14
N ILE A 220 5.40 6.81 8.10
CA ILE A 220 4.41 5.71 8.01
C ILE A 220 4.63 4.71 9.15
N VAL A 221 5.86 4.23 9.33
CA VAL A 221 6.19 3.21 10.33
C VAL A 221 5.93 3.72 11.75
N ASN A 222 6.38 4.94 12.08
CA ASN A 222 6.23 5.53 13.41
C ASN A 222 4.75 5.75 13.78
N ARG A 223 3.93 6.23 12.82
CA ARG A 223 2.50 6.50 13.06
C ARG A 223 1.62 5.26 13.03
N ALA A 224 2.15 4.13 12.59
CA ALA A 224 1.43 2.86 12.48
C ALA A 224 2.22 1.68 13.06
N LYS A 225 2.93 1.90 14.16
CA LYS A 225 3.77 0.90 14.85
C LYS A 225 3.06 -0.41 15.18
N ILE A 226 1.73 -0.39 15.32
CA ILE A 226 0.93 -1.61 15.55
C ILE A 226 1.03 -2.60 14.39
N CYS A 227 1.24 -2.13 13.15
CA CYS A 227 1.40 -2.98 11.96
C CYS A 227 2.66 -3.84 11.98
N VAL A 228 3.63 -3.49 12.84
CA VAL A 228 4.89 -4.22 13.06
C VAL A 228 4.97 -4.75 14.49
N GLY A 229 3.82 -4.97 15.13
CA GLY A 229 3.75 -5.53 16.50
C GLY A 229 4.36 -4.63 17.57
N ASN A 230 4.36 -3.31 17.37
CA ASN A 230 5.00 -2.32 18.25
C ASN A 230 6.51 -2.55 18.44
N ALA A 231 7.19 -3.10 17.44
CA ALA A 231 8.64 -3.26 17.46
C ALA A 231 9.36 -1.91 17.74
N ARG A 232 10.35 -1.94 18.63
CA ARG A 232 11.16 -0.74 18.96
C ARG A 232 12.12 -0.33 17.84
N ARG A 233 12.49 -1.27 16.98
CA ARG A 233 13.34 -1.05 15.81
C ARG A 233 12.82 -1.89 14.66
N VAL A 234 12.75 -1.27 13.50
CA VAL A 234 12.20 -1.88 12.28
C VAL A 234 13.25 -1.76 11.18
N TYR A 235 13.49 -2.87 10.48
CA TYR A 235 14.49 -3.00 9.42
C TYR A 235 13.82 -3.50 8.15
N PHE A 236 14.01 -2.80 7.04
CA PHE A 236 13.53 -3.20 5.72
C PHE A 236 14.35 -2.59 4.60
N ASP A 237 14.24 -3.17 3.41
CA ASP A 237 14.68 -2.55 2.17
C ASP A 237 13.64 -1.50 1.74
N GLY A 238 14.03 -0.22 1.69
CA GLY A 238 13.09 0.89 1.44
C GLY A 238 12.42 0.82 0.07
N VAL A 239 13.15 0.36 -0.95
CA VAL A 239 12.61 0.17 -2.29
C VAL A 239 11.53 -0.93 -2.28
N GLN A 240 11.82 -2.04 -1.61
CA GLN A 240 10.87 -3.13 -1.42
C GLN A 240 9.63 -2.66 -0.67
N PHE A 241 9.83 -1.95 0.43
CA PHE A 241 8.76 -1.36 1.23
C PHE A 241 7.87 -0.45 0.38
N ARG A 242 8.46 0.47 -0.39
CA ARG A 242 7.73 1.38 -1.28
C ARG A 242 6.85 0.65 -2.27
N PHE A 243 7.32 -0.41 -2.93
CA PHE A 243 6.48 -1.09 -3.90
C PHE A 243 5.35 -1.89 -3.25
N TYR A 244 5.55 -2.48 -2.07
CA TYR A 244 4.47 -3.15 -1.34
C TYR A 244 3.41 -2.15 -0.87
N ILE A 245 3.84 -0.97 -0.43
CA ILE A 245 2.94 0.15 -0.13
C ILE A 245 2.16 0.55 -1.38
N ALA A 246 2.80 0.65 -2.55
CA ALA A 246 2.12 0.95 -3.81
C ALA A 246 1.10 -0.13 -4.23
N ASP A 247 1.46 -1.43 -4.15
CA ASP A 247 0.53 -2.53 -4.42
C ASP A 247 -0.68 -2.46 -3.49
N ALA A 248 -0.46 -2.35 -2.17
CA ALA A 248 -1.53 -2.23 -1.19
C ALA A 248 -2.40 -0.98 -1.41
N ALA A 249 -1.81 0.17 -1.73
CA ALA A 249 -2.52 1.41 -2.05
C ALA A 249 -3.38 1.26 -3.31
N TYR A 250 -2.87 0.63 -4.36
CA TYR A 250 -3.65 0.31 -5.55
C TYR A 250 -4.86 -0.58 -5.20
N ARG A 251 -4.68 -1.62 -4.36
CA ARG A 251 -5.78 -2.50 -3.92
C ARG A 251 -6.84 -1.76 -3.10
N TRP A 252 -6.43 -0.87 -2.20
CA TRP A 252 -7.36 -0.03 -1.44
C TRP A 252 -8.12 0.96 -2.31
N ALA A 253 -7.48 1.52 -3.35
CA ALA A 253 -8.12 2.39 -4.32
C ALA A 253 -9.22 1.67 -5.11
N LEU A 254 -8.96 0.43 -5.55
CA LEU A 254 -9.98 -0.41 -6.20
C LEU A 254 -11.19 -0.64 -5.28
N ALA A 255 -10.94 -1.04 -4.03
CA ALA A 255 -12.00 -1.30 -3.05
C ALA A 255 -12.83 -0.05 -2.75
N THR A 256 -12.17 1.10 -2.61
CA THR A 256 -12.80 2.40 -2.35
C THR A 256 -13.75 2.78 -3.49
N ARG A 257 -13.30 2.60 -4.75
CA ARG A 257 -14.12 2.89 -5.93
C ARG A 257 -15.16 1.81 -6.23
N GLY A 258 -15.01 0.62 -5.67
CA GLY A 258 -15.88 -0.53 -5.98
C GLY A 258 -15.73 -1.01 -7.42
N VAL A 259 -14.51 -0.97 -7.98
CA VAL A 259 -14.22 -1.35 -9.37
C VAL A 259 -13.19 -2.47 -9.46
N ASP A 260 -13.25 -3.25 -10.54
CA ASP A 260 -12.31 -4.34 -10.79
C ASP A 260 -10.94 -3.86 -11.29
N SER A 261 -10.89 -2.73 -11.96
CA SER A 261 -9.64 -2.08 -12.38
C SER A 261 -9.78 -0.56 -12.30
N LEU A 262 -8.68 0.11 -11.97
CA LEU A 262 -8.60 1.57 -12.12
C LEU A 262 -8.30 1.96 -13.58
N LEU A 263 -7.87 1.02 -14.42
CA LEU A 263 -7.61 1.26 -15.85
C LEU A 263 -8.95 1.39 -16.60
N PRO A 264 -9.03 2.23 -17.65
CA PRO A 264 -10.22 2.33 -18.48
C PRO A 264 -10.56 1.01 -19.19
N GLU A 265 -11.79 0.91 -19.69
CA GLU A 265 -12.24 -0.17 -20.58
C GLU A 265 -11.76 0.04 -22.03
#